data_AF-A0A1B9S842-F1
#
_entry.id   AF-A0A1B9S842-F1
#
_cell.length_a   1.000
_cell.length_b   1.000
_cell.length_c   1.000
_cell.angle_alpha   90.00
_cell.angle_beta   90.00
_cell.angle_gamma   90.00
#
_symmetry.space_group_name_H-M   'P 1'
#
loop_
_entity.id
_entity.type
_entity.pdbx_description
1 polymer ?
#
loop_
_entity_poly.entity_id
_entity_poly.type
_entity_poly.pdbx_seq_one_letter_code
_entity_poly.pdbx_strand_id
1 'polypeptide(L)' 'MPAPIEPIADLGLINSALKILCREAGIERDRREVLQVATLLMSLWKQGVRDQKTIVELARSTLAEAASLRRNA' A
#
# COMPACT_ATOMS: atom_id res chain seq x y z
N MET A 1 9.16 -22.37 8.64
CA MET A 1 7.98 -21.72 9.25
C MET A 1 8.04 -20.23 8.91
N PRO A 2 6.97 -19.61 8.39
CA PRO A 2 6.92 -18.15 8.37
C PRO A 2 6.95 -17.61 9.82
N ALA A 3 7.64 -16.50 10.04
CA ALA A 3 7.77 -15.87 11.35
C ALA A 3 6.37 -15.54 11.93
N PRO A 4 6.21 -15.59 13.27
CA PRO A 4 4.97 -15.18 13.91
C PRO A 4 4.65 -13.73 13.54
N ILE A 5 3.42 -13.52 13.05
CA ILE A 5 2.88 -12.21 12.71
C ILE A 5 2.77 -11.45 14.03
N GLU A 6 3.55 -10.39 14.23
CA GLU A 6 3.43 -9.50 15.38
C GLU A 6 2.41 -8.41 15.03
N PRO A 7 1.13 -8.56 15.43
CA PRO A 7 0.02 -7.86 14.77
C PRO A 7 0.11 -6.34 14.89
N ILE A 8 0.81 -5.83 15.91
CA ILE A 8 0.94 -4.39 16.20
C ILE A 8 2.09 -3.76 15.41
N ALA A 9 3.23 -4.44 15.31
CA ALA A 9 4.39 -3.97 14.53
C ALA A 9 4.05 -3.96 13.02
N ASP A 10 3.37 -5.01 12.57
CA ASP A 10 2.92 -5.17 11.19
C ASP A 10 1.90 -4.09 10.78
N LEU A 11 0.98 -3.75 11.69
CA LEU A 11 0.04 -2.65 11.47
C LEU A 11 0.76 -1.29 11.40
N GLY A 12 1.80 -1.09 12.21
CA GLY A 12 2.61 0.13 12.18
C GLY A 12 3.32 0.33 10.84
N LEU A 13 3.84 -0.75 10.26
CA LEU A 13 4.50 -0.75 8.96
C LEU A 13 3.51 -0.42 7.84
N ILE A 14 2.36 -1.11 7.81
CA ILE A 14 1.31 -0.89 6.81
C ILE A 14 0.75 0.54 6.91
N ASN A 15 0.50 1.03 8.12
CA ASN A 15 0.00 2.40 8.32
C ASN A 15 0.99 3.46 7.85
N SER A 16 2.29 3.22 8.05
CA SER A 16 3.33 4.12 7.60
C SER A 16 3.43 4.13 6.07
N ALA A 17 3.36 2.95 5.43
CA ALA A 17 3.31 2.84 3.97
C ALA A 17 2.06 3.52 3.38
N LEU A 18 0.90 3.34 4.01
CA LEU A 18 -0.35 3.98 3.61
C LEU A 18 -0.25 5.50 3.65
N LYS A 19 0.32 6.07 4.73
CA LYS A 19 0.52 7.52 4.84
C LYS A 19 1.44 8.07 3.77
N ILE A 20 2.55 7.37 3.47
CA ILE A 20 3.49 7.77 2.42
C ILE A 20 2.77 7.83 1.07
N LEU A 21 2.11 6.74 0.68
CA LEU A 21 1.44 6.62 -0.61
C LEU A 21 0.27 7.60 -0.76
N CYS A 22 -0.56 7.74 0.27
CA CYS A 22 -1.65 8.72 0.25
C CYS A 22 -1.12 10.15 0.11
N ARG A 23 -0.04 10.51 0.83
CA ARG A 23 0.57 11.85 0.72
C ARG A 23 1.17 12.11 -0.66
N GLU A 24 1.86 11.12 -1.23
CA GLU A 24 2.47 11.21 -2.58
C GLU A 24 1.42 11.35 -3.68
N ALA A 25 0.28 10.67 -3.53
CA ALA A 25 -0.83 10.73 -4.48
C ALA A 25 -1.79 11.90 -4.24
N GLY A 26 -1.60 12.71 -3.18
CA GLY A 26 -2.51 13.80 -2.83
C GLY A 26 -3.87 13.35 -2.27
N ILE A 27 -3.94 12.11 -1.78
CA ILE A 27 -5.15 11.48 -1.25
C ILE A 27 -5.31 11.83 0.23
N GLU A 28 -6.00 12.94 0.53
CA GLU A 28 -6.21 13.37 1.93
C GLU A 28 -7.63 13.12 2.47
N ARG A 29 -8.64 13.18 1.60
CA ARG A 29 -10.06 13.16 2.03
C ARG A 29 -10.92 12.13 1.30
N ASP A 30 -10.41 11.55 0.21
CA ASP A 30 -11.15 10.51 -0.51
C ASP A 30 -11.01 9.17 0.20
N ARG A 31 -12.03 8.82 0.99
CA ARG A 31 -12.09 7.54 1.72
C ARG A 31 -12.01 6.34 0.80
N ARG A 32 -12.53 6.44 -0.43
CA ARG A 32 -12.52 5.34 -1.40
C ARG A 32 -11.10 5.11 -1.90
N GLU A 33 -10.39 6.17 -2.26
CA GLU A 33 -9.00 6.05 -2.71
C GLU A 33 -8.07 5.57 -1.60
N VAL A 34 -8.27 6.05 -0.36
CA VAL A 34 -7.54 5.52 0.82
C VAL A 34 -7.78 4.01 0.99
N LEU A 35 -9.03 3.55 0.87
CA LEU A 35 -9.36 2.13 0.97
C LEU A 35 -8.73 1.29 -0.16
N GLN A 36 -8.63 1.83 -1.37
CA GLN A 36 -7.96 1.15 -2.48
C GLN A 36 -6.47 0.94 -2.19
N VAL A 37 -5.78 1.98 -1.70
CA VAL A 37 -4.37 1.87 -1.31
C VAL A 37 -4.20 0.89 -0.14
N ALA A 38 -5.06 0.96 0.89
CA ALA A 38 -5.00 0.04 2.01
C ALA A 38 -5.22 -1.42 1.59
N THR A 39 -6.14 -1.67 0.65
CA THR A 39 -6.41 -3.01 0.10
C THR A 39 -5.21 -3.55 -0.67
N LEU A 40 -4.55 -2.70 -1.47
CA LEU A 40 -3.32 -3.05 -2.18
C LEU A 40 -2.20 -3.44 -1.21
N LEU A 41 -1.98 -2.64 -0.16
CA LEU A 41 -0.98 -2.93 0.87
C LEU A 41 -1.24 -4.25 1.59
N MET A 42 -2.50 -4.53 1.93
CA MET A 42 -2.91 -5.81 2.53
C MET A 42 -2.69 -6.99 1.58
N SER A 43 -2.86 -6.82 0.27
CA SER A 43 -2.57 -7.86 -0.73
C SER A 43 -1.08 -8.17 -0.80
N LEU A 44 -0.22 -7.14 -0.87
CA LEU A 44 1.24 -7.30 -0.85
C LEU A 44 1.72 -7.95 0.46
N TRP A 45 1.09 -7.60 1.58
CA TRP A 45 1.33 -8.27 2.85
C TRP A 45 0.96 -9.76 2.80
N LYS A 46 -0.19 -10.12 2.22
CA LYS A 46 -0.57 -11.53 2.07
C LYS A 46 0.38 -12.31 1.16
N GLN A 47 1.04 -11.65 0.21
CA GLN A 47 2.05 -12.23 -0.66
C GLN A 47 3.42 -12.44 0.05
N GLY A 48 3.54 -12.05 1.32
CA GLY A 48 4.74 -12.26 2.11
C GLY A 48 5.75 -11.12 2.04
N VAL A 49 5.39 -9.98 1.44
CA VAL A 49 6.23 -8.79 1.53
C VAL A 49 6.16 -8.27 2.97
N ARG A 50 7.31 -8.21 3.65
CA ARG A 50 7.44 -7.83 5.07
C ARG A 50 8.33 -6.60 5.29
N ASP A 51 8.86 -6.02 4.22
CA ASP A 51 9.71 -4.83 4.25
C ASP A 51 8.93 -3.60 3.79
N GLN A 52 9.05 -2.50 4.54
CA GLN A 52 8.33 -1.25 4.26
C GLN A 52 8.70 -0.68 2.90
N LYS A 53 10.01 -0.62 2.61
CA LYS A 53 10.51 0.01 1.39
C LYS A 53 10.00 -0.75 0.17
N THR A 54 10.08 -2.08 0.21
CA THR A 54 9.59 -2.97 -0.84
C THR A 54 8.08 -2.84 -1.02
N ILE A 55 7.30 -2.79 0.08
CA ILE A 55 5.85 -2.56 0.02
C ILE A 55 5.52 -1.22 -0.66
N VAL A 56 6.22 -0.14 -0.30
CA VAL A 56 6.01 1.17 -0.88
C VAL A 56 6.37 1.21 -2.36
N GLU A 57 7.51 0.64 -2.75
CA GLU A 57 7.96 0.59 -4.15
C GLU A 57 6.99 -0.19 -5.04
N LEU A 58 6.58 -1.38 -4.60
CA LEU A 58 5.60 -2.20 -5.32
C LEU A 58 4.25 -1.50 -5.43
N ALA A 59 3.74 -0.98 -4.31
CA ALA A 59 2.46 -0.28 -4.30
C ALA A 59 2.49 0.98 -5.18
N ARG A 60 3.60 1.74 -5.17
CA ARG A 60 3.77 2.91 -6.03
C ARG A 60 3.76 2.53 -7.52
N SER A 61 4.45 1.45 -7.90
CA SER A 61 4.43 0.95 -9.28
C SER A 61 3.02 0.57 -9.71
N THR A 62 2.31 -0.21 -8.89
CA THR A 62 0.93 -0.62 -9.19
C THR A 62 -0.03 0.56 -9.27
N LEU A 63 0.10 1.58 -8.41
CA LEU A 63 -0.72 2.78 -8.48
C LEU A 63 -0.41 3.62 -9.74
N ALA A 64 0.85 3.71 -10.14
CA ALA A 64 1.25 4.40 -11.37
C ALA A 64 0.70 3.71 -12.62
N GLU A 65 0.72 2.37 -12.66
CA GLU A 65 0.11 1.55 -13.72
C GLU A 65 -1.42 1.73 -13.75
N ALA A 66 -2.09 1.68 -12.60
CA ALA A 66 -3.53 1.90 -12.53
C ALA A 66 -3.92 3.32 -12.99
N ALA A 67 -3.12 4.32 -12.63
CA ALA A 67 -3.33 5.70 -13.04
C ALA A 67 -3.09 5.93 -14.53
N SER A 68 -2.12 5.24 -15.14
CA SER A 68 -1.87 5.33 -16.59
C SER A 68 -2.98 4.65 -17.39
N LEU A 69 -3.47 3.49 -16.93
CA LEU A 69 -4.62 2.80 -17.53
C LEU A 69 -5.90 3.66 -17.48
N ARG A 70 -6.16 4.35 -16.37
CA ARG A 70 -7.33 5.24 -16.22
C ARG A 70 -7.28 6.47 -17.15
N ARG A 71 -6.09 6.93 -17.54
CA ARG A 71 -5.93 8.07 -18.46
C ARG A 71 -6.05 7.70 -19.93
N ASN A 72 -5.87 6.43 -20.28
CA ASN A 72 -5.93 5.92 -21.64
C ASN A 72 -7.26 5.22 -21.99
N ALA A 73 -8.24 5.26 -21.08
CA ALA A 73 -9.58 4.71 -21.20
C ALA A 73 -10.62 5.83 -21.29
#